data_AF-A0A6J2Y461-F1
#
_entry.id   AF-A0A6J2Y461-F1
#
_cell.length_a   1.000
_cell.length_b   1.000
_cell.length_c   1.000
_cell.angle_alpha   90.00
_cell.angle_beta   90.00
_cell.angle_gamma   90.00
#
_symmetry.space_group_name_H-M   'P 1'
#
loop_
_entity.id
_entity.type
_entity.pdbx_description
1 polymer ?
#
loop_
_entity_poly.entity_id
_entity_poly.type
_entity_poly.pdbx_seq_one_letter_code
_entity_poly.pdbx_strand_id
1 'polypeptide(L)'
;MVEVIGFNIKASGGLAALPHLLRMFFGIGFGYIGDKIKSKKLIGTTLTRKLFVIFSHIVPGILLMCMTLVKCDYIGAVLILIFSMSINGAAVITNLQNAQDLAPNFAGTIFGIISLIGGTTGFITPAVTGALMAENNGIHEWSQNFIIGGSVYVGCGLFFILFGTSEMQSWNSKTPVKDTEEGVSFKEVDEQDDEKQKPNETTKLNS
;
A
#
# COMPACT_ATOMS: atom_id res chain seq x y z
N MET A 1 -7.24 -10.78 21.64
CA MET A 1 -7.44 -9.57 22.46
C MET A 1 -8.89 -9.28 22.81
N VAL A 2 -9.85 -9.24 21.86
CA VAL A 2 -11.27 -8.87 22.18
C VAL A 2 -11.98 -9.86 23.12
N GLU A 3 -11.65 -11.15 23.08
CA GLU A 3 -12.24 -12.15 24.01
C GLU A 3 -11.76 -12.03 25.47
N VAL A 4 -10.63 -11.35 25.71
CA VAL A 4 -10.02 -11.25 27.06
C VAL A 4 -10.56 -10.03 27.82
N ILE A 5 -11.29 -9.15 27.15
CA ILE A 5 -11.80 -7.88 27.66
C ILE A 5 -13.29 -7.85 27.33
N GLY A 6 -14.16 -8.00 28.34
CA GLY A 6 -15.63 -8.02 28.24
C GLY A 6 -16.24 -6.71 27.73
N PHE A 7 -15.85 -6.30 26.53
CA PHE A 7 -16.20 -5.05 25.89
C PHE A 7 -17.49 -5.23 25.08
N ASN A 8 -18.42 -4.29 25.27
CA ASN A 8 -19.70 -4.26 24.57
C ASN A 8 -19.47 -4.24 23.05
N ILE A 9 -20.03 -5.22 22.33
CA ILE A 9 -19.74 -5.53 20.91
C ILE A 9 -19.88 -4.31 19.99
N LYS A 10 -20.75 -3.33 20.33
CA LYS A 10 -20.89 -2.07 19.58
C LYS A 10 -19.67 -1.15 19.64
N ALA A 11 -18.97 -1.08 20.77
CA ALA A 11 -17.78 -0.23 20.91
C ALA A 11 -16.54 -0.87 20.26
N SER A 12 -16.47 -2.21 20.28
CA SER A 12 -15.39 -2.97 19.64
C SER A 12 -15.35 -2.79 18.12
N GLY A 13 -16.51 -2.65 17.47
CA GLY A 13 -16.59 -2.37 16.03
C GLY A 13 -15.99 -1.02 15.64
N GLY A 14 -16.28 0.04 16.41
CA GLY A 14 -15.71 1.37 16.19
C GLY A 14 -14.20 1.40 16.39
N LEU A 15 -13.71 0.72 17.44
CA LEU A 15 -12.28 0.63 17.73
C LEU A 15 -11.53 -0.21 16.67
N ALA A 16 -12.16 -1.24 16.11
CA ALA A 16 -11.58 -2.05 15.02
C ALA A 16 -11.57 -1.32 13.68
N ALA A 17 -12.53 -0.42 13.41
CA ALA A 17 -12.58 0.36 12.18
C ALA A 17 -11.56 1.52 12.17
N LEU A 18 -11.20 2.04 13.34
CA LEU A 18 -10.36 3.23 13.50
C LEU A 18 -8.97 3.10 12.84
N PRO A 19 -8.20 2.01 13.03
CA PRO A 19 -6.91 1.83 12.34
C PRO A 19 -7.04 1.89 10.82
N HIS A 20 -8.10 1.31 10.26
CA HIS A 20 -8.29 1.27 8.81
C HIS A 20 -8.67 2.64 8.24
N LEU A 21 -9.52 3.39 8.95
CA LEU A 21 -9.86 4.77 8.58
C LEU A 21 -8.65 5.68 8.66
N LEU A 22 -7.89 5.64 9.76
CA LEU A 22 -6.68 6.44 9.89
C LEU A 22 -5.65 6.06 8.84
N ARG A 23 -5.44 4.77 8.57
CA ARG A 23 -4.56 4.31 7.48
C ARG A 23 -4.97 4.90 6.12
N MET A 24 -6.27 5.09 5.86
CA MET A 24 -6.73 5.75 4.63
C MET A 24 -6.27 7.22 4.57
N PHE A 25 -6.52 7.99 5.63
CA PHE A 25 -6.10 9.41 5.69
C PHE A 25 -4.59 9.57 5.61
N PHE A 26 -3.83 8.76 6.36
CA PHE A 26 -2.37 8.76 6.30
C PHE A 26 -1.88 8.32 4.91
N GLY A 27 -2.51 7.32 4.29
CA GLY A 27 -2.18 6.89 2.93
C GLY A 27 -2.35 8.00 1.89
N ILE A 28 -3.45 8.74 1.95
CA ILE A 28 -3.68 9.92 1.09
C ILE A 28 -2.64 11.01 1.36
N GLY A 29 -2.38 11.32 2.64
CA GLY A 29 -1.41 12.33 3.05
C GLY A 29 0.00 12.00 2.58
N PHE A 30 0.45 10.77 2.81
CA PHE A 30 1.72 10.30 2.26
C PHE A 30 1.70 10.36 0.74
N GLY A 31 0.60 9.98 0.07
CA GLY A 31 0.47 9.96 -1.39
C GLY A 31 0.76 11.34 -1.98
N TYR A 32 0.10 12.35 -1.43
CA TYR A 32 0.32 13.75 -1.78
C TYR A 32 1.77 14.20 -1.57
N ILE A 33 2.40 13.80 -0.46
CA ILE A 33 3.81 14.10 -0.19
C ILE A 33 4.71 13.42 -1.22
N GLY A 34 4.45 12.15 -1.54
CA GLY A 34 5.19 11.38 -2.54
C GLY A 34 5.10 11.99 -3.93
N ASP A 35 3.91 12.42 -4.35
CA ASP A 35 3.69 13.08 -5.63
C ASP A 35 4.39 14.44 -5.70
N LYS A 36 4.36 15.23 -4.62
CA LYS A 36 5.12 16.49 -4.55
C LYS A 36 6.63 16.28 -4.64
N ILE A 37 7.16 15.26 -3.96
CA ILE A 37 8.59 14.93 -4.03
C ILE A 37 8.98 14.56 -5.47
N LYS A 38 8.15 13.77 -6.15
CA LYS A 38 8.36 13.35 -7.55
C LYS A 38 8.26 14.53 -8.52
N SER A 39 7.23 15.37 -8.36
CA SER A 39 6.99 16.56 -9.20
C SER A 39 8.14 17.56 -9.13
N LYS A 40 8.70 17.79 -7.94
CA LYS A 40 9.83 18.69 -7.73
C LYS A 40 11.19 18.11 -8.11
N LYS A 41 11.25 16.84 -8.56
CA LYS A 41 12.48 16.09 -8.87
C LYS A 41 13.56 16.20 -7.78
N LEU A 42 13.15 16.28 -6.51
CA LEU A 42 14.07 16.56 -5.39
C LEU A 42 15.05 15.40 -5.16
N ILE A 43 14.56 14.18 -5.31
CA ILE A 43 15.32 12.93 -5.07
C ILE A 43 14.91 11.87 -6.09
N GLY A 44 15.80 10.92 -6.36
CA GLY A 44 15.53 9.78 -7.24
C GLY A 44 14.36 8.92 -6.74
N THR A 45 13.65 8.27 -7.66
CA THR A 45 12.49 7.43 -7.35
C THR A 45 12.86 6.29 -6.40
N THR A 46 13.95 5.59 -6.66
CA THR A 46 14.45 4.51 -5.79
C THR A 46 14.76 4.99 -4.37
N LEU A 47 15.42 6.14 -4.21
CA LEU A 47 15.72 6.68 -2.88
C LEU A 47 14.44 7.10 -2.14
N THR A 48 13.51 7.74 -2.85
CA THR A 48 12.18 8.07 -2.31
C THR A 48 11.51 6.82 -1.75
N ARG A 49 11.44 5.76 -2.55
CA ARG A 49 10.78 4.50 -2.17
C ARG A 49 11.47 3.86 -0.96
N LYS A 50 12.80 3.84 -0.91
CA LYS A 50 13.57 3.34 0.26
C LYS A 50 13.26 4.14 1.53
N LEU A 51 13.18 5.48 1.44
CA LEU A 51 12.81 6.31 2.59
C LEU A 51 11.38 6.04 3.07
N PHE A 52 10.42 5.91 2.16
CA PHE A 52 9.04 5.58 2.53
C PHE A 52 8.91 4.16 3.09
N VAL A 53 9.79 3.20 2.73
CA VAL A 53 9.80 1.86 3.34
C VAL A 53 10.16 1.90 4.82
N ILE A 54 11.00 2.85 5.24
CA ILE A 54 11.31 3.05 6.66
C ILE A 54 10.01 3.39 7.42
N PHE A 55 9.20 4.30 6.89
CA PHE A 55 7.91 4.67 7.50
C PHE A 55 6.85 3.58 7.39
N SER A 56 6.84 2.80 6.31
CA SER A 56 5.79 1.78 6.09
C SER A 56 6.08 0.44 6.76
N HIS A 57 7.34 0.08 7.01
CA HIS A 57 7.71 -1.22 7.58
C HIS A 57 8.56 -1.10 8.85
N ILE A 58 9.66 -0.33 8.81
CA ILE A 58 10.61 -0.26 9.93
C ILE A 58 9.96 0.37 11.16
N VAL A 59 9.29 1.52 11.00
CA VAL A 59 8.63 2.21 12.11
C VAL A 59 7.49 1.37 12.71
N PRO A 60 6.54 0.82 11.91
CA PRO A 60 5.54 -0.11 12.43
C PRO A 60 6.13 -1.33 13.16
N GLY A 61 7.19 -1.92 12.60
CA GLY A 61 7.84 -3.09 13.19
C GLY A 61 8.47 -2.79 14.54
N ILE A 62 9.16 -1.64 14.67
CA ILE A 62 9.71 -1.17 15.95
C ILE A 62 8.59 -0.87 16.94
N LEU A 63 7.52 -0.20 16.51
CA LEU A 63 6.37 0.10 17.38
C LEU A 63 5.70 -1.18 17.91
N LEU A 64 5.56 -2.22 17.07
CA LEU A 64 5.03 -3.52 17.48
C LEU A 64 5.95 -4.20 18.50
N MET A 65 7.28 -4.11 18.34
CA MET A 65 8.21 -4.63 19.34
C MET A 65 8.13 -3.83 20.65
N CYS A 66 8.05 -2.50 20.60
CA CYS A 66 7.90 -1.64 21.77
C CYS A 66 6.58 -1.85 22.51
N MET A 67 5.50 -2.26 21.81
CA MET A 67 4.21 -2.60 22.41
C MET A 67 4.34 -3.66 23.50
N THR A 68 5.30 -4.59 23.39
CA THR A 68 5.54 -5.65 24.38
C THR A 68 6.07 -5.14 25.73
N LEU A 69 6.57 -3.91 25.77
CA LEU A 69 7.03 -3.25 27.00
C LEU A 69 5.87 -2.63 27.78
N VAL A 70 4.76 -2.33 27.11
CA VAL A 70 3.56 -1.72 27.70
C VAL A 70 2.66 -2.84 28.26
N LYS A 71 3.12 -3.50 29.32
CA LYS A 71 2.44 -4.69 29.89
C LYS A 71 1.22 -4.37 30.75
N CYS A 72 1.11 -3.16 31.29
CA CYS A 72 0.08 -2.79 32.28
C CYS A 72 -0.88 -1.67 31.85
N ASP A 73 -0.71 -1.07 30.67
CA ASP A 73 -1.60 -0.03 30.15
C ASP A 73 -2.24 -0.46 28.83
N TYR A 74 -3.51 -0.87 28.92
CA TYR A 74 -4.29 -1.31 27.76
C TYR A 74 -4.55 -0.17 26.77
N ILE A 75 -4.71 1.07 27.27
CA ILE A 75 -4.98 2.24 26.42
C ILE A 75 -3.71 2.52 25.62
N GLY A 76 -2.55 2.55 26.27
CA GLY A 76 -1.26 2.71 25.63
C GLY A 76 -1.00 1.68 24.53
N ALA A 77 -1.27 0.40 24.81
CA ALA A 77 -1.09 -0.68 23.85
C ALA A 77 -1.99 -0.53 22.61
N VAL A 78 -3.27 -0.19 22.81
CA VAL A 78 -4.23 0.05 21.73
C VAL A 78 -3.85 1.27 20.88
N LEU A 79 -3.42 2.37 21.52
CA LEU A 79 -2.98 3.57 20.80
C LEU A 79 -1.73 3.32 19.96
N ILE A 80 -0.73 2.60 20.49
CA ILE A 80 0.47 2.21 19.75
C ILE A 80 0.11 1.35 18.53
N LEU A 81 -0.81 0.38 18.70
CA LEU A 81 -1.27 -0.48 17.62
C LEU A 81 -1.98 0.33 16.52
N ILE A 82 -2.91 1.21 16.91
CA ILE A 82 -3.63 2.09 15.99
C ILE A 82 -2.63 2.98 15.23
N PHE A 83 -1.68 3.59 15.93
CA PHE A 83 -0.68 4.45 15.33
C PHE A 83 0.23 3.69 14.36
N SER A 84 0.68 2.49 14.76
CA SER A 84 1.48 1.58 13.92
C SER A 84 0.74 1.18 12.63
N MET A 85 -0.53 0.78 12.74
CA MET A 85 -1.34 0.45 11.56
C MET A 85 -1.65 1.68 10.68
N SER A 86 -1.76 2.86 11.28
CA SER A 86 -2.03 4.11 10.55
C SER A 86 -0.82 4.52 9.71
N ILE A 87 0.40 4.48 10.29
CA ILE A 87 1.62 4.86 9.57
C ILE A 87 1.99 3.85 8.48
N ASN A 88 1.57 2.59 8.61
CA ASN A 88 1.60 1.59 7.51
C ASN A 88 0.84 2.08 6.26
N GLY A 89 0.02 3.14 6.32
CA GLY A 89 -0.57 3.79 5.14
C GLY A 89 0.45 4.17 4.05
N ALA A 90 1.71 4.45 4.43
CA ALA A 90 2.81 4.68 3.48
C ALA A 90 3.11 3.47 2.56
N ALA A 91 2.55 2.28 2.85
CA ALA A 91 2.64 1.09 2.00
C ALA A 91 2.12 1.32 0.57
N VAL A 92 1.15 2.23 0.39
CA VAL A 92 0.58 2.56 -0.94
C VAL A 92 1.63 3.16 -1.88
N ILE A 93 2.59 3.90 -1.35
CA ILE A 93 3.60 4.60 -2.14
C ILE A 93 4.86 3.75 -2.32
N THR A 94 4.98 2.69 -1.52
CA THR A 94 6.11 1.78 -1.57
C THR A 94 5.70 0.55 -2.37
N ASN A 95 4.94 -0.38 -1.81
CA ASN A 95 4.66 -1.65 -2.47
C ASN A 95 3.79 -1.50 -3.72
N LEU A 96 2.72 -0.71 -3.64
CA LEU A 96 1.82 -0.53 -4.78
C LEU A 96 2.51 0.28 -5.88
N GLN A 97 3.00 1.47 -5.57
CA GLN A 97 3.65 2.29 -6.60
C GLN A 97 4.94 1.65 -7.15
N ASN A 98 5.70 0.87 -6.37
CA ASN A 98 6.94 0.24 -6.84
C ASN A 98 6.70 -0.78 -7.95
N ALA A 99 5.64 -1.60 -7.88
CA ALA A 99 5.33 -2.55 -8.97
C ALA A 99 4.98 -1.81 -10.27
N GLN A 100 4.27 -0.69 -10.17
CA GLN A 100 3.97 0.18 -11.31
C GLN A 100 5.22 0.89 -11.84
N ASP A 101 6.12 1.35 -10.98
CA ASP A 101 7.37 2.01 -11.38
C ASP A 101 8.34 1.00 -12.05
N LEU A 102 8.34 -0.26 -11.60
CA LEU A 102 9.24 -1.33 -12.06
C LEU A 102 8.88 -1.82 -13.47
N ALA A 103 7.59 -2.13 -13.71
CA ALA A 103 7.12 -2.55 -15.03
C ALA A 103 5.62 -2.24 -15.21
N PRO A 104 5.27 -1.01 -15.66
CA PRO A 104 3.89 -0.61 -15.89
C PRO A 104 3.08 -1.59 -16.75
N ASN A 105 3.70 -2.19 -17.78
CA ASN A 105 3.05 -3.09 -18.72
C ASN A 105 2.68 -4.46 -18.14
N PHE A 106 3.32 -4.82 -17.02
CA PHE A 106 3.17 -6.10 -16.32
C PHE A 106 2.74 -5.92 -14.86
N ALA A 107 2.38 -4.70 -14.45
CA ALA A 107 2.08 -4.37 -13.06
C ALA A 107 0.99 -5.29 -12.48
N GLY A 108 -0.09 -5.54 -13.24
CA GLY A 108 -1.15 -6.45 -12.81
C GLY A 108 -0.68 -7.90 -12.55
N THR A 109 0.23 -8.41 -13.37
CA THR A 109 0.82 -9.75 -13.18
C THR A 109 1.73 -9.80 -11.96
N ILE A 110 2.57 -8.78 -11.77
CA ILE A 110 3.43 -8.63 -10.58
C ILE A 110 2.57 -8.60 -9.32
N PHE A 111 1.50 -7.80 -9.32
CA PHE A 111 0.56 -7.76 -8.20
C PHE A 111 -0.14 -9.09 -7.97
N GLY A 112 -0.56 -9.79 -9.02
CA GLY A 112 -1.17 -11.11 -8.88
C GLY A 112 -0.25 -12.10 -8.16
N ILE A 113 1.04 -12.11 -8.51
CA ILE A 113 2.05 -12.96 -7.85
C ILE A 113 2.25 -12.53 -6.39
N ILE A 114 2.39 -11.22 -6.13
CA ILE A 114 2.55 -10.68 -4.76
C ILE A 114 1.33 -11.06 -3.90
N SER A 115 0.12 -10.92 -4.43
CA SER A 115 -1.12 -11.28 -3.73
C SER A 115 -1.27 -12.77 -3.51
N LEU A 116 -0.80 -13.62 -4.43
CA LEU A 116 -0.78 -15.07 -4.24
C LEU A 116 0.13 -15.44 -3.05
N ILE A 117 1.36 -14.92 -3.04
CA ILE A 117 2.30 -15.13 -1.94
C ILE A 117 1.73 -14.55 -0.64
N GLY A 118 1.21 -13.33 -0.67
CA GLY A 118 0.57 -12.69 0.49
C GLY A 118 -0.65 -13.45 1.00
N GLY A 119 -1.41 -14.09 0.11
CA GLY A 119 -2.53 -14.95 0.46
C GLY A 119 -2.09 -16.16 1.29
N THR A 120 -0.90 -16.72 1.02
CA THR A 120 -0.38 -17.84 1.81
C THR A 120 -0.07 -17.45 3.26
N THR A 121 0.43 -16.23 3.47
CA THR A 121 0.64 -15.67 4.81
C THR A 121 -0.65 -15.62 5.63
N GLY A 122 -1.81 -15.51 4.97
CA GLY A 122 -3.13 -15.46 5.61
C GLY A 122 -3.52 -16.72 6.38
N PHE A 123 -3.04 -17.91 5.98
CA PHE A 123 -3.27 -19.15 6.74
C PHE A 123 -2.08 -19.54 7.62
N ILE A 124 -0.87 -19.13 7.26
CA ILE A 124 0.34 -19.39 8.08
C ILE A 124 0.28 -18.60 9.39
N THR A 125 -0.12 -17.32 9.33
CA THR A 125 -0.09 -16.43 10.51
C THR A 125 -1.01 -16.93 11.64
N PRO A 126 -2.28 -17.30 11.40
CA PRO A 126 -3.14 -17.86 12.44
C PRO A 126 -2.64 -19.22 12.96
N ALA A 127 -2.02 -20.05 12.12
CA ALA A 127 -1.48 -21.34 12.55
C ALA A 127 -0.30 -21.17 13.52
N VAL A 128 0.63 -20.25 13.22
CA VAL A 128 1.75 -19.91 14.13
C VAL A 128 1.21 -19.28 15.41
N THR A 129 0.29 -18.33 15.29
CA THR A 129 -0.33 -17.65 16.44
C THR A 129 -1.08 -18.65 17.34
N GLY A 130 -1.79 -19.60 16.76
CA GLY A 130 -2.51 -20.66 17.48
C GLY A 130 -1.57 -21.65 18.16
N ALA A 131 -0.44 -22.01 17.53
CA ALA A 131 0.57 -22.86 18.15
C ALA A 131 1.26 -22.18 19.34
N LEU A 132 1.56 -20.88 19.24
CA LEU A 132 2.14 -20.09 20.34
C LEU A 132 1.18 -19.94 21.54
N MET A 133 -0.12 -19.92 21.28
CA MET A 133 -1.16 -19.77 22.32
C MET A 133 -1.80 -21.09 22.77
N ALA A 134 -1.29 -22.24 22.33
CA ALA A 134 -1.90 -23.54 22.58
C ALA A 134 -1.88 -23.94 24.07
N GLU A 135 -0.80 -23.62 24.78
CA GLU A 135 -0.64 -23.97 26.19
C GLU A 135 -1.08 -22.85 27.14
N ASN A 136 -0.83 -21.59 26.77
CA ASN A 136 -1.13 -20.41 27.58
C ASN A 136 -1.57 -19.24 26.69
N ASN A 137 -2.55 -18.47 27.15
CA ASN A 137 -3.03 -17.26 26.47
C ASN A 137 -2.76 -16.02 27.34
N GLY A 138 -1.48 -15.82 27.68
CA GLY A 138 -1.02 -14.74 28.54
C GLY A 138 -0.34 -13.61 27.77
N ILE A 139 0.03 -12.56 28.50
CA ILE A 139 0.74 -11.39 27.94
C ILE A 139 2.10 -11.80 27.34
N HIS A 140 2.73 -12.87 27.85
CA HIS A 140 4.02 -13.36 27.40
C HIS A 140 3.96 -13.90 25.97
N GLU A 141 2.98 -14.76 25.68
CA GLU A 141 2.78 -15.40 24.39
C GLU A 141 2.37 -14.38 23.33
N TRP A 142 1.50 -13.43 23.69
CA TRP A 142 1.18 -12.28 22.84
C TRP A 142 2.41 -11.43 22.54
N SER A 143 3.28 -11.19 23.54
CA SER A 143 4.52 -10.45 23.33
C SER A 143 5.46 -11.16 22.35
N GLN A 144 5.60 -12.48 22.46
CA GLN A 144 6.39 -13.27 21.51
C GLN A 144 5.82 -13.16 20.10
N ASN A 145 4.50 -13.24 19.95
CA ASN A 145 3.84 -13.08 18.65
C ASN A 145 4.11 -11.69 18.03
N PHE A 146 4.02 -10.62 18.83
CA PHE A 146 4.34 -9.26 18.36
C PHE A 146 5.82 -9.07 18.01
N ILE A 147 6.74 -9.70 18.75
CA ILE A 147 8.18 -9.65 18.44
C ILE A 147 8.46 -10.38 17.12
N ILE A 148 7.86 -11.55 16.89
CA ILE A 148 7.99 -12.30 15.64
C ILE A 148 7.46 -11.46 14.48
N GLY A 149 6.24 -10.93 14.59
CA GLY A 149 5.63 -10.09 13.56
C GLY A 149 6.45 -8.82 13.28
N GLY A 150 6.91 -8.13 14.33
CA GLY A 150 7.76 -6.94 14.22
C GLY A 150 9.11 -7.24 13.57
N SER A 151 9.73 -8.37 13.90
CA SER A 151 10.99 -8.82 13.31
C SER A 151 10.85 -9.11 11.81
N VAL A 152 9.75 -9.75 11.40
CA VAL A 152 9.45 -9.98 9.97
C VAL A 152 9.24 -8.65 9.25
N TYR A 153 8.50 -7.71 9.86
CA TYR A 153 8.30 -6.36 9.31
C TYR A 153 9.62 -5.63 9.07
N VAL A 154 10.49 -5.60 10.07
CA VAL A 154 11.81 -4.96 9.98
C VAL A 154 12.70 -5.69 8.97
N GLY A 155 12.72 -7.02 8.99
CA GLY A 155 13.51 -7.84 8.06
C GLY A 155 13.14 -7.60 6.60
N CYS A 156 11.85 -7.61 6.27
CA CYS A 156 11.35 -7.30 4.92
C CYS A 156 11.71 -5.86 4.50
N GLY A 157 11.55 -4.89 5.40
CA GLY A 157 11.91 -3.50 5.14
C GLY A 157 13.41 -3.33 4.87
N LEU A 158 14.27 -3.94 5.69
CA LEU A 158 15.72 -3.90 5.51
C LEU A 158 16.15 -4.58 4.21
N PHE A 159 15.58 -5.74 3.89
CA PHE A 159 15.84 -6.44 2.64
C PHE A 159 15.54 -5.55 1.43
N PHE A 160 14.40 -4.86 1.43
CA PHE A 160 14.05 -3.93 0.35
C PHE A 160 14.96 -2.69 0.32
N ILE A 161 15.38 -2.16 1.47
CA ILE A 161 16.30 -1.02 1.51
C ILE A 161 17.67 -1.38 0.90
N LEU A 162 18.16 -2.60 1.16
CA LEU A 162 19.45 -3.06 0.65
C LEU A 162 19.39 -3.42 -0.85
N PHE A 163 18.40 -4.24 -1.25
CA PHE A 163 18.37 -4.84 -2.60
C PHE A 163 17.33 -4.24 -3.54
N GLY A 164 16.37 -3.47 -3.02
CA GLY A 164 15.25 -2.93 -3.80
C GLY A 164 15.67 -1.83 -4.78
N THR A 165 15.02 -1.86 -5.94
CA THR A 165 15.07 -0.82 -6.97
C THR A 165 13.66 -0.42 -7.40
N SER A 166 13.52 0.82 -7.87
CA SER A 166 12.28 1.38 -8.39
C SER A 166 12.49 2.02 -9.76
N GLU A 167 13.49 1.53 -10.49
CA GLU A 167 13.76 1.89 -11.87
C GLU A 167 13.05 0.94 -12.83
N MET A 168 12.61 1.46 -13.97
CA MET A 168 11.94 0.67 -15.00
C MET A 168 12.87 -0.45 -15.48
N GLN A 169 12.38 -1.68 -15.45
CA GLN A 169 13.17 -2.85 -15.85
C GLN A 169 13.18 -3.02 -17.36
N SER A 170 14.27 -3.59 -17.89
CA SER A 170 14.49 -3.78 -19.34
C SER A 170 13.42 -4.66 -20.01
N TRP A 171 12.84 -5.60 -19.27
CA TRP A 171 11.78 -6.49 -19.74
C TRP A 171 10.38 -5.84 -19.73
N ASN A 172 10.25 -4.60 -19.27
CA ASN A 172 8.99 -3.85 -19.35
C ASN A 172 8.55 -3.57 -20.80
N SER A 173 9.47 -3.64 -21.77
CA SER A 173 9.19 -3.45 -23.19
C SER A 173 8.37 -4.63 -23.72
N LYS A 174 7.08 -4.41 -23.98
CA LYS A 174 6.42 -5.16 -25.06
C LYS A 174 7.05 -4.64 -26.36
N THR A 175 7.45 -5.54 -27.25
CA THR A 175 8.00 -5.31 -28.60
C THR A 175 7.55 -4.01 -29.31
N PRO A 176 8.40 -3.44 -30.19
CA PRO A 176 8.39 -2.02 -30.55
C PRO A 176 7.07 -1.59 -31.20
N VAL A 177 6.46 -0.54 -30.63
CA VAL A 177 5.58 0.32 -31.42
C VAL A 177 6.49 1.03 -32.41
N LYS A 178 6.28 0.79 -33.71
CA LYS A 178 6.94 1.50 -34.80
C LYS A 178 6.91 3.00 -34.51
N ASP A 179 8.03 3.65 -34.80
CA ASP A 179 8.11 5.10 -34.89
C ASP A 179 6.93 5.63 -35.72
N THR A 180 6.00 6.30 -35.05
CA THR A 180 5.32 7.43 -35.64
C THR A 180 5.48 8.55 -34.63
N GLU A 181 6.46 9.40 -34.90
CA GLU A 181 6.47 10.77 -34.43
C GLU A 181 5.07 11.36 -34.69
N GLU A 182 4.35 11.73 -33.64
CA GLU A 182 3.38 12.83 -33.72
C GLU A 182 3.08 13.30 -32.29
N GLY A 183 3.53 14.51 -31.99
CA GLY A 183 3.37 15.14 -30.69
C GLY A 183 1.90 15.33 -30.35
N VAL A 184 1.47 14.76 -29.22
CA VAL A 184 0.17 15.09 -28.64
C VAL A 184 0.32 16.37 -27.82
N SER A 185 0.10 17.49 -28.50
CA SER A 185 -0.31 18.76 -27.91
C SER A 185 -1.54 18.52 -27.02
N PHE A 186 -1.45 18.89 -25.75
CA PHE A 186 -2.61 19.09 -24.90
C PHE A 186 -3.38 20.28 -25.47
N LYS A 187 -4.50 20.04 -26.16
CA LYS A 187 -5.50 21.08 -26.41
C LYS A 187 -6.43 21.14 -25.21
N GLU A 188 -6.47 22.32 -24.61
CA GLU A 188 -7.44 22.74 -23.61
C GLU A 188 -8.86 22.48 -24.12
N VAL A 189 -9.69 21.87 -23.28
CA VAL A 189 -11.11 21.69 -23.53
C VAL A 189 -11.80 22.96 -23.03
N ASP A 190 -12.04 23.90 -23.94
CA ASP A 190 -13.04 24.94 -23.74
C ASP A 190 -14.38 24.47 -24.31
N GLU A 191 -15.37 24.63 -23.44
CA GLU A 191 -16.77 24.28 -23.53
C GLU A 191 -17.52 25.36 -24.32
N GLN A 192 -18.19 25.03 -25.44
CA GLN A 192 -19.58 25.45 -25.76
C GLN A 192 -20.00 25.20 -27.22
N ASP A 193 -21.29 24.85 -27.31
CA ASP A 193 -22.27 25.19 -28.34
C ASP A 193 -22.38 24.36 -29.63
N ASP A 194 -23.39 23.49 -29.55
CA ASP A 194 -24.60 23.50 -30.36
C ASP A 194 -24.66 22.80 -31.74
N GLU A 195 -25.69 21.96 -31.78
CA GLU A 195 -26.67 21.83 -32.86
C GLU A 195 -26.27 21.15 -34.19
N LYS A 196 -26.75 19.89 -34.31
CA LYS A 196 -27.40 19.24 -35.47
C LYS A 196 -26.81 19.48 -36.87
N GLN A 197 -26.40 18.41 -37.56
CA GLN A 197 -27.15 17.83 -38.69
C GLN A 197 -26.43 16.64 -39.39
N LYS A 198 -27.23 15.56 -39.56
CA LYS A 198 -27.41 14.67 -40.74
C LYS A 198 -26.22 13.97 -41.42
N PRO A 199 -26.36 12.66 -41.75
CA PRO A 199 -25.62 12.05 -42.84
C PRO A 199 -26.29 12.29 -44.20
N ASN A 200 -25.41 12.70 -45.12
CA ASN A 200 -25.46 12.70 -46.58
C ASN A 200 -26.11 11.45 -47.22
N GLU A 201 -26.78 11.60 -48.36
CA GLU A 201 -26.22 11.20 -49.68
C GLU A 201 -27.18 11.47 -50.85
N THR A 202 -26.64 12.22 -51.81
CA THR A 202 -26.78 12.14 -53.28
C THR A 202 -27.78 11.16 -53.90
N THR A 203 -28.59 11.63 -54.87
CA THR A 203 -28.59 11.12 -56.27
C THR A 203 -29.37 12.06 -57.21
N LYS A 204 -28.80 12.21 -58.40
CA LYS A 204 -29.15 13.08 -59.53
C LYS A 204 -30.46 12.68 -60.23
N LEU A 205 -31.13 13.63 -60.88
CA LEU A 205 -31.47 13.68 -62.32
C LEU A 205 -32.81 14.41 -62.61
N ASN A 206 -32.66 15.50 -63.38
CA ASN A 206 -33.43 15.91 -64.55
C ASN A 206 -34.97 15.96 -64.55
N SER A 207 -35.42 17.21 -64.78
CA SER A 207 -36.67 17.71 -65.38
C SER A 207 -37.94 17.73 -64.54
#